data_AF-A0A3M8DY85-F1
#
_entry.id   AF-A0A3M8DY85-F1
#
_cell.length_a   1.000
_cell.length_b   1.000
_cell.length_c   1.000
_cell.angle_alpha   90.00
_cell.angle_beta   90.00
_cell.angle_gamma   90.00
#
_symmetry.space_group_name_H-M   'P 1'
#
loop_
_entity.id
_entity.type
_entity.pdbx_description
1 polymer ?
#
loop_
_entity_poly.entity_id
_entity_poly.type
_entity_poly.pdbx_seq_one_letter_code
_entity_poly.pdbx_strand_id
1 'polypeptide(L)' 'MDKSFYYSVDRSLVGQYRSMLELMKIPYVVETPVALLKDGANQVVIVFPNMPVKLYGMVRKLFKKDGLPYHK' A
#
# COMPACT_ATOMS: atom_id res chain seq x y z
N MET A 1 -3.27 14.00 4.60
CA MET A 1 -3.37 12.65 5.18
C MET A 1 -2.02 12.30 5.75
N ASP A 2 -1.95 11.96 7.04
CA ASP A 2 -0.72 11.41 7.63
C ASP A 2 -0.56 9.95 7.20
N LYS A 3 0.49 9.70 6.41
CA LYS A 3 0.92 8.37 5.98
C LYS A 3 1.43 7.60 7.19
N SER A 4 0.93 6.39 7.40
CA SER A 4 1.21 5.59 8.60
C SER A 4 1.95 4.30 8.27
N PHE A 5 1.50 3.57 7.26
CA PHE A 5 2.12 2.31 6.85
C PHE A 5 1.96 2.09 5.35
N TYR A 6 2.72 1.15 4.80
CA TYR A 6 2.68 0.83 3.38
C TYR A 6 2.90 -0.65 3.09
N TYR A 7 2.58 -1.05 1.87
CA TYR A 7 2.89 -2.36 1.32
C TYR A 7 3.66 -2.20 0.00
N SER A 8 4.82 -2.84 -0.12
CA SER A 8 5.49 -3.00 -1.41
C SER A 8 4.80 -4.10 -2.21
N VAL A 9 4.47 -3.79 -3.47
CA VAL A 9 3.88 -4.71 -4.44
C VAL A 9 4.51 -4.53 -5.81
N ASP A 10 4.44 -5.58 -6.62
CA ASP A 10 4.81 -5.48 -8.03
C ASP A 10 3.89 -4.50 -8.75
N ARG A 11 4.47 -3.66 -9.60
CA ARG A 11 3.77 -2.65 -10.39
C ARG A 11 2.66 -3.25 -11.24
N SER A 12 2.84 -4.48 -11.71
CA SER A 12 1.86 -5.22 -12.51
C SER A 12 0.60 -5.57 -11.72
N LEU A 13 0.72 -5.75 -10.40
CA LEU A 13 -0.39 -6.10 -9.50
C LEU A 13 -1.12 -4.88 -8.93
N VAL A 14 -0.57 -3.67 -9.10
CA VAL A 14 -1.13 -2.43 -8.54
C VAL A 14 -2.55 -2.19 -9.00
N GLY A 15 -2.83 -2.43 -10.28
CA GLY A 15 -4.17 -2.25 -10.84
C GLY A 15 -5.20 -3.09 -10.09
N GLN A 16 -4.88 -4.37 -9.83
CA GLN A 16 -5.74 -5.27 -9.08
C GLN A 16 -6.00 -4.77 -7.65
N TYR A 17 -4.94 -4.36 -6.93
CA TYR A 17 -5.09 -3.83 -5.57
C TYR A 17 -5.88 -2.53 -5.55
N ARG A 18 -5.66 -1.62 -6.50
CA ARG A 18 -6.43 -0.37 -6.62
C ARG A 18 -7.92 -0.64 -6.74
N SER A 19 -8.32 -1.49 -7.69
CA SER A 19 -9.73 -1.82 -7.89
C SER A 19 -10.37 -2.40 -6.63
N MET A 20 -9.67 -3.28 -5.91
CA MET A 20 -10.17 -3.85 -4.65
C MET A 20 -10.29 -2.79 -3.55
N LEU A 21 -9.30 -1.90 -3.40
CA LEU A 21 -9.33 -0.83 -2.40
C LEU A 21 -10.43 0.20 -2.68
N GLU A 22 -10.65 0.54 -3.95
CA GLU A 22 -11.73 1.44 -4.38
C GLU A 22 -13.11 0.83 -4.13
N LEU A 23 -13.31 -0.44 -4.45
CA LEU A 23 -14.54 -1.18 -4.14
C LEU A 23 -14.82 -1.18 -2.62
N MET A 24 -13.78 -1.31 -1.81
CA MET A 24 -13.87 -1.28 -0.35
C MET A 24 -13.91 0.14 0.24
N LYS A 25 -13.81 1.18 -0.60
CA LYS A 25 -13.73 2.60 -0.21
C LYS A 25 -12.62 2.88 0.82
N ILE A 26 -11.50 2.19 0.70
CA ILE A 26 -10.35 2.35 1.59
C ILE A 26 -9.47 3.48 1.06
N PRO A 27 -9.10 4.48 1.89
CA PRO A 27 -8.18 5.53 1.46
C PRO A 27 -6.76 4.98 1.30
N TYR A 28 -6.13 5.25 0.15
CA TYR A 28 -4.76 4.84 -0.16
C TYR A 28 -4.08 5.85 -1.07
N VAL A 29 -2.75 5.81 -1.12
CA VAL A 29 -1.91 6.55 -2.07
C VAL A 29 -0.91 5.56 -2.67
N VAL A 30 -0.68 5.62 -3.98
CA VAL A 30 0.39 4.83 -4.61
C VAL A 30 1.59 5.73 -4.85
N GLU A 31 2.74 5.29 -4.38
CA GLU A 31 4.00 6.00 -4.55
C GLU A 31 5.02 5.07 -5.20
N THR A 32 5.90 5.67 -6.00
CA THR A 32 7.03 4.97 -6.60
C THR A 32 8.29 5.54 -5.96
N PRO A 33 8.85 4.89 -4.93
CA PRO A 33 10.04 5.39 -4.25
C PRO A 33 11.20 5.47 -5.25
N VAL A 34 11.82 6.64 -5.36
CA VAL A 34 12.96 6.86 -6.27
C VAL A 34 14.14 5.95 -5.91
N ALA A 35 14.26 5.56 -4.64
CA ALA A 35 15.23 4.56 -4.19
C ALA A 35 14.99 3.18 -4.85
N LEU A 36 13.74 2.73 -5.00
CA LEU A 36 13.42 1.45 -5.65
C LEU A 36 13.59 1.49 -7.17
N LEU A 37 13.48 2.68 -7.78
CA LEU A 37 13.76 2.86 -9.20
C LEU A 37 15.24 2.63 -9.55
N LYS A 38 16.17 2.87 -8.62
CA LYS A 38 17.61 2.71 -8.84
C LYS A 38 18.04 1.23 -8.96
N ASP A 39 17.32 0.33 -8.30
CA ASP A 39 17.61 -1.12 -8.33
C ASP A 39 16.93 -1.85 -9.51
N GLY A 40 16.28 -1.14 -10.43
CA GLY A 40 15.49 -1.76 -11.49
C GLY A 40 14.28 -2.54 -10.97
N ALA A 41 13.93 -2.36 -9.69
CA ALA A 41 12.81 -3.02 -9.07
C ALA A 41 11.51 -2.43 -9.63
N ASN A 42 10.71 -3.24 -10.32
CA ASN A 42 9.38 -2.88 -10.79
C ASN A 42 8.36 -2.91 -9.64
N GLN A 43 8.73 -2.32 -8.51
CA GLN A 43 7.97 -2.30 -7.27
C GLN A 43 7.43 -0.88 -7.03
N VAL A 44 6.22 -0.82 -6.51
CA VAL A 44 5.65 0.42 -5.97
C VAL A 44 5.15 0.17 -4.57
N VAL A 45 4.93 1.24 -3.83
CA VAL A 45 4.36 1.16 -2.49
C VAL A 45 2.93 1.69 -2.50
N ILE A 46 2.03 0.94 -1.88
CA ILE A 46 0.68 1.39 -1.58
C ILE A 46 0.69 1.84 -0.13
N VAL A 47 0.54 3.14 0.08
CA VAL A 47 0.62 3.83 1.36
C VAL A 47 -0.78 4.09 1.89
N PHE A 48 -0.94 3.88 3.18
CA PHE A 48 -2.20 4.02 3.88
C PHE A 48 -2.09 5.05 4.99
N PRO A 49 -3.16 5.83 5.24
CA PRO A 49 -3.21 6.69 6.39
C PRO A 49 -3.40 5.87 7.67
N ASN A 50 -3.30 6.54 8.82
CA ASN A 50 -3.77 5.91 10.05
C ASN A 50 -5.27 5.56 9.92
N MET A 51 -5.64 4.35 10.34
CA MET A 51 -7.00 3.83 10.16
C MET A 51 -7.47 2.95 11.31
N PRO A 52 -8.78 2.77 11.51
CA PRO A 52 -9.30 1.90 12.55
C PRO A 52 -8.81 0.46 12.41
N VAL A 53 -8.60 -0.24 13.53
CA VAL A 53 -8.09 -1.62 13.60
C VAL A 53 -8.91 -2.58 12.72
N LYS A 54 -10.23 -2.39 12.62
CA LYS A 54 -11.10 -3.19 11.75
C LYS A 54 -10.73 -3.03 10.27
N LEU A 55 -10.47 -1.80 9.82
CA LEU A 55 -10.09 -1.51 8.44
C LEU A 55 -8.69 -2.03 8.15
N TYR A 56 -7.76 -1.83 9.09
CA TYR A 56 -6.42 -2.40 9.02
C TYR A 56 -6.45 -3.92 8.88
N GLY A 57 -7.29 -4.61 9.66
CA GLY A 57 -7.45 -6.05 9.56
C GLY A 57 -7.95 -6.53 8.19
N MET A 58 -8.77 -5.74 7.49
CA MET A 58 -9.17 -6.04 6.11
C MET A 58 -8.02 -5.87 5.14
N VAL A 59 -7.29 -4.74 5.23
CA VAL A 59 -6.11 -4.48 4.40
C VAL A 59 -5.06 -5.55 4.61
N ARG A 60 -4.73 -5.90 5.86
CA ARG A 60 -3.78 -6.96 6.21
C ARG A 60 -4.16 -8.30 5.55
N LYS A 61 -5.44 -8.68 5.58
CA LYS A 61 -5.93 -9.90 4.91
C LYS A 61 -5.79 -9.84 3.39
N LEU A 62 -6.07 -8.68 2.79
CA LEU A 62 -5.92 -8.45 1.35
C LEU A 62 -4.48 -8.65 0.88
N PHE A 63 -3.52 -8.11 1.63
CA PHE A 63 -2.10 -8.20 1.31
C PHE A 63 -1.42 -9.47 1.84
N LYS A 64 -2.11 -10.27 2.65
CA LYS A 64 -1.61 -11.49 3.31
C LYS A 64 -0.31 -11.30 4.11
N LYS A 65 -0.01 -10.07 4.50
CA LYS A 65 1.18 -9.70 5.27
C LYS A 65 0.87 -8.47 6.12
N ASP A 66 1.75 -8.18 7.07
CA ASP A 66 1.69 -6.97 7.87
C ASP A 66 2.26 -5.77 7.08
N GLY A 67 1.65 -4.60 7.29
CA GLY A 67 2.11 -3.34 6.69
C GLY A 67 3.41 -2.88 7.31
N LEU A 68 4.33 -2.37 6.48
CA LEU A 68 5.58 -1.79 6.95
C LEU A 68 5.33 -0.36 7.43
N PRO A 69 5.98 0.07 8.53
CA PRO A 69 5.79 1.42 9.04
C PRO A 69 6.33 2.45 8.03
N TYR A 70 5.54 3.48 7.75
CA TYR A 70 5.95 4.57 6.86
C TYR A 70 6.78 5.56 7.67
N HIS A 71 8.10 5.50 7.55
CA HIS A 71 8.99 6.48 8.18
C HIS A 71 9.02 7.72 7.26
N LYS A 72 8.67 8.88 7.82
CA LYS A 72 8.69 10.17 7.13
C LYS A 72 10.11 10.60 6.79
#